data_AF-A0A957EE92-F1
#
_entry.id   AF-A0A957EE92-F1
#
_cell.length_a   1.000
_cell.length_b   1.000
_cell.length_c   1.000
_cell.angle_alpha   90.00
_cell.angle_beta   90.00
_cell.angle_gamma   90.00
#
_symmetry.space_group_name_H-M   'P 1'
#
loop_
_entity.id
_entity.type
_entity.pdbx_description
1 polymer ?
#
loop_
_entity_poly.entity_id
_entity_poly.type
_entity_poly.pdbx_seq_one_letter_code
_entity_poly.pdbx_strand_id
1 'polypeptide(L)'
;MQHASHKRIANRIGYFVVGISLLVLMGWLFDIAWLKSLQTGLATMKVNTAVCFGLLGLALALSGKEKPRWRQVAWICTGLAAAISVLSLAEYAFGWNLGIDELL
;
A
#
# COMPACT_ATOMS: atom_id res chain seq x y z
N MET A 1 30.71 2.82 -7.10
CA MET A 1 29.69 3.90 -7.30
C MET A 1 28.29 3.38 -7.74
N GLN A 2 28.03 2.07 -7.87
CA GLN A 2 26.74 1.52 -8.34
C GLN A 2 25.61 1.44 -7.28
N HIS A 3 25.90 1.56 -5.99
CA HIS A 3 24.87 1.44 -4.93
C HIS A 3 23.97 2.68 -4.74
N ALA A 4 24.38 3.86 -5.23
CA ALA A 4 23.64 5.10 -5.02
C ALA A 4 22.49 5.33 -6.03
N SER A 5 22.60 4.75 -7.25
CA SER A 5 21.59 4.88 -8.31
C SER A 5 20.30 4.12 -7.96
N HIS A 6 20.42 2.86 -7.52
CA HIS A 6 19.29 2.01 -7.15
C HIS A 6 18.44 2.60 -6.01
N LYS A 7 19.08 3.21 -5.01
CA LYS A 7 18.40 3.88 -3.89
C LYS A 7 17.56 5.09 -4.35
N ARG A 8 18.02 5.84 -5.35
CA ARG A 8 17.29 7.00 -5.90
C ARG A 8 16.07 6.59 -6.72
N ILE A 9 16.20 5.53 -7.51
CA ILE A 9 15.09 5.00 -8.33
C ILE A 9 14.02 4.40 -7.41
N ALA A 10 14.41 3.60 -6.42
CA ALA A 10 13.51 3.05 -5.42
C ALA A 10 12.71 4.15 -4.69
N ASN A 11 13.36 5.25 -4.32
CA ASN A 11 12.68 6.35 -3.65
C ASN A 11 11.63 7.05 -4.55
N ARG A 12 11.94 7.25 -5.84
CA ARG A 12 10.99 7.82 -6.81
C ARG A 12 9.77 6.92 -7.01
N ILE A 13 9.99 5.60 -7.13
CA ILE A 13 8.93 4.62 -7.24
C ILE A 13 8.08 4.60 -5.96
N GLY A 14 8.71 4.65 -4.78
CA GLY A 14 8.02 4.70 -3.50
C GLY A 14 7.05 5.89 -3.40
N TYR A 15 7.52 7.10 -3.75
CA TYR A 15 6.65 8.28 -3.78
C TYR A 15 5.49 8.16 -4.77
N PHE A 16 5.75 7.59 -5.95
CA PHE A 16 4.71 7.39 -6.95
C PHE A 16 3.62 6.42 -6.45
N VAL A 17 4.03 5.31 -5.83
CA VAL A 17 3.12 4.33 -5.24
C VAL A 17 2.30 4.93 -4.09
N VAL A 18 2.93 5.74 -3.22
CA VAL A 18 2.21 6.48 -2.16
C VAL A 18 1.18 7.42 -2.76
N GLY A 19 1.53 8.15 -3.83
CA GLY A 19 0.62 9.05 -4.54
C GLY A 19 -0.61 8.31 -5.08
N ILE A 20 -0.41 7.18 -5.76
CA ILE A 20 -1.51 6.34 -6.25
C ILE A 20 -2.38 5.86 -5.08
N SER A 21 -1.76 5.40 -4.00
CA SER A 21 -2.49 4.89 -2.83
C SER A 21 -3.39 5.96 -2.21
N LEU A 22 -2.88 7.20 -2.09
CA LEU A 22 -3.66 8.34 -1.61
C LEU A 22 -4.80 8.71 -2.56
N LEU A 23 -4.57 8.66 -3.88
CA LEU A 23 -5.62 8.90 -4.87
C LEU A 23 -6.74 7.86 -4.73
N VAL A 24 -6.40 6.58 -4.59
CA VAL A 24 -7.40 5.51 -4.39
C VAL A 24 -8.16 5.69 -3.08
N LEU A 25 -7.47 6.05 -1.99
CA LEU A 25 -8.12 6.35 -0.70
C LEU A 25 -9.06 7.56 -0.79
N MET A 26 -8.67 8.62 -1.51
CA MET A 26 -9.55 9.75 -1.79
C MET A 26 -10.73 9.32 -2.67
N GLY A 27 -10.52 8.46 -3.67
CA GLY A 27 -11.57 7.87 -4.48
C GLY A 27 -12.63 7.16 -3.64
N TRP A 28 -12.19 6.43 -2.61
CA TRP A 28 -13.05 5.83 -1.60
C TRP A 28 -13.79 6.88 -0.75
N LEU A 29 -13.07 7.86 -0.20
CA LEU A 29 -13.63 8.89 0.69
C LEU A 29 -14.67 9.80 0.02
N PHE A 30 -14.44 10.16 -1.24
CA PHE A 30 -15.33 11.04 -2.03
C PHE A 30 -16.39 10.24 -2.81
N ASP A 31 -16.47 8.92 -2.61
CA ASP A 31 -17.36 7.99 -3.32
C ASP A 31 -17.30 8.11 -4.86
N ILE A 32 -16.13 8.47 -5.40
CA ILE A 32 -15.94 8.67 -6.83
C ILE A 32 -15.69 7.32 -7.48
N ALA A 33 -16.76 6.73 -8.03
CA ALA A 33 -16.73 5.42 -8.71
C ALA A 33 -15.64 5.29 -9.79
N TRP A 34 -15.29 6.39 -10.48
CA TRP A 34 -14.25 6.44 -11.51
C TRP A 34 -12.82 6.28 -10.97
N LEU A 35 -12.57 6.63 -9.70
CA LEU A 35 -11.29 6.42 -9.04
C LEU A 35 -11.21 5.04 -8.35
N LYS A 36 -12.36 4.48 -7.96
CA LYS A 36 -12.47 3.13 -7.38
C LYS A 36 -12.33 2.04 -8.45
N SER A 37 -12.79 2.32 -9.67
CA SER A 37 -12.79 1.36 -10.77
C SER A 37 -12.36 2.02 -12.06
N LEU A 38 -11.18 1.62 -12.59
CA LEU A 38 -10.69 2.04 -13.92
C LEU A 38 -11.66 1.65 -15.05
N GLN A 39 -12.60 0.73 -14.79
CA GLN A 39 -13.71 0.39 -15.68
C GLN A 39 -14.87 -0.19 -14.88
N THR A 40 -16.11 0.10 -15.28
CA THR A 40 -17.34 -0.57 -14.83
C THR A 40 -17.28 -2.06 -15.23
N GLY A 41 -16.71 -2.92 -14.37
CA GLY A 41 -16.55 -4.36 -14.60
C GLY A 41 -15.22 -4.97 -14.16
N LEU A 42 -14.21 -4.15 -13.82
CA LEU A 42 -12.96 -4.61 -13.20
C LEU A 42 -13.10 -4.59 -11.67
N ALA A 43 -12.43 -5.53 -10.98
CA ALA A 43 -12.45 -5.60 -9.53
C ALA A 43 -11.99 -4.28 -8.92
N THR A 44 -12.86 -3.64 -8.14
CA THR A 44 -12.55 -2.41 -7.40
C THR A 44 -11.39 -2.68 -6.45
N MET A 45 -10.36 -1.81 -6.49
CA MET A 45 -9.26 -1.89 -5.53
C MET A 45 -9.82 -1.59 -4.14
N LYS A 46 -9.77 -2.58 -3.26
CA LYS A 46 -10.26 -2.47 -1.88
C LYS A 46 -9.35 -1.54 -1.06
N VAL A 47 -9.93 -0.90 -0.04
CA VAL A 47 -9.22 0.07 0.83
C VAL A 47 -8.00 -0.57 1.50
N ASN A 48 -8.12 -1.80 1.98
CA ASN A 48 -7.03 -2.58 2.57
C ASN A 48 -5.80 -2.67 1.65
N THR A 49 -6.03 -2.85 0.34
CA THR A 49 -4.99 -2.96 -0.67
C THR A 49 -4.32 -1.60 -0.87
N ALA A 50 -5.10 -0.51 -0.94
CA ALA A 50 -4.56 0.85 -1.04
C ALA A 50 -3.70 1.22 0.18
N VAL A 51 -4.11 0.83 1.39
CA VAL A 51 -3.33 1.03 2.61
C VAL A 51 -2.02 0.24 2.56
N CYS A 52 -2.06 -1.04 2.16
CA CYS A 52 -0.85 -1.85 1.99
C CYS A 52 0.13 -1.23 0.97
N PHE A 53 -0.36 -0.78 -0.19
CA PHE A 53 0.47 -0.10 -1.17
C PHE A 53 1.09 1.19 -0.62
N GLY A 54 0.33 1.97 0.15
CA GLY A 54 0.84 3.18 0.80
C GLY A 54 1.94 2.88 1.80
N LEU A 55 1.76 1.85 2.65
CA LEU A 55 2.74 1.39 3.62
C LEU A 55 4.02 0.86 2.95
N LEU A 56 3.89 0.08 1.88
CA LEU A 56 5.03 -0.44 1.11
C LEU A 56 5.76 0.67 0.35
N GLY A 57 5.04 1.64 -0.21
CA GLY A 57 5.63 2.81 -0.86
C GLY A 57 6.41 3.69 0.11
N LEU A 58 5.89 3.88 1.33
CA LEU A 58 6.60 4.53 2.43
C LEU A 58 7.84 3.74 2.86
N ALA A 59 7.72 2.44 3.05
CA ALA A 59 8.86 1.59 3.40
C ALA A 59 9.97 1.66 2.35
N LEU A 60 9.61 1.65 1.06
CA LEU A 60 10.54 1.75 -0.06
C LEU A 60 11.21 3.14 -0.12
N ALA A 61 10.45 4.22 0.10
CA ALA A 61 10.97 5.58 0.15
C ALA A 61 11.95 5.79 1.33
N LEU A 62 11.67 5.15 2.46
CA LEU A 62 12.50 5.23 3.67
C LEU A 62 13.70 4.28 3.62
N SER A 63 13.67 3.20 2.83
CA SER A 63 14.75 2.21 2.73
C SER A 63 16.06 2.79 2.18
N GLY A 64 16.03 3.95 1.52
CA GLY A 64 17.22 4.65 1.05
C GLY A 64 17.93 5.50 2.11
N LYS A 65 17.34 5.70 3.29
CA LYS A 65 17.88 6.56 4.36
C LYS A 65 18.83 5.76 5.25
N GLU A 66 20.02 6.29 5.51
CA GLU A 66 21.05 5.60 6.30
C GLU A 66 20.84 5.66 7.82
N LYS A 67 19.90 6.49 8.30
CA LYS A 67 19.63 6.58 9.75
C LYS A 67 18.85 5.35 10.24
N PRO A 68 19.23 4.73 11.37
CA PRO A 68 18.60 3.51 11.89
C PRO A 68 17.11 3.70 12.22
N ARG A 69 16.71 4.90 12.66
CA ARG A 69 15.31 5.24 12.95
C ARG A 69 14.39 5.11 11.73
N TRP A 70 14.84 5.50 10.54
CA TRP A 70 14.03 5.38 9.31
C TRP A 70 13.94 3.92 8.83
N ARG A 71 15.00 3.13 9.07
CA ARG A 71 14.99 1.70 8.80
C ARG A 71 13.99 0.97 9.70
N GLN A 72 13.89 1.32 10.98
CA GLN A 72 12.88 0.75 11.88
C GLN A 72 11.45 1.07 11.41
N VAL A 73 11.18 2.31 11.01
CA VAL A 73 9.87 2.70 10.47
C VAL A 73 9.54 1.92 9.21
N ALA A 74 10.49 1.75 8.28
CA ALA A 74 10.27 0.95 7.07
C ALA A 74 9.92 -0.51 7.41
N TRP A 75 10.63 -1.12 8.36
CA TRP A 75 10.34 -2.48 8.83
C TRP A 75 8.96 -2.60 9.46
N ILE A 76 8.55 -1.64 10.29
CA ILE A 76 7.20 -1.62 10.88
C ILE A 76 6.15 -1.50 9.77
N CYS A 77 6.33 -0.59 8.80
CA CYS A 77 5.40 -0.44 7.69
C CYS A 77 5.27 -1.72 6.85
N THR A 78 6.38 -2.39 6.54
CA THR A 78 6.36 -3.68 5.83
C THR A 78 5.71 -4.77 6.66
N GLY A 79 5.98 -4.82 7.96
CA GLY A 79 5.36 -5.79 8.88
C GLY A 79 3.84 -5.62 8.95
N LEU A 80 3.37 -4.37 9.05
CA LEU A 80 1.94 -4.06 9.03
C LEU A 80 1.30 -4.41 7.69
N ALA A 81 1.92 -4.06 6.57
CA ALA A 81 1.42 -4.40 5.24
C ALA A 81 1.33 -5.93 5.05
N ALA A 82 2.35 -6.67 5.51
CA ALA A 82 2.34 -8.13 5.47
C ALA A 82 1.24 -8.72 6.35
N ALA A 83 1.06 -8.22 7.58
CA ALA A 83 0.01 -8.66 8.48
C ALA A 83 -1.39 -8.44 7.88
N ILE A 84 -1.66 -7.24 7.32
CA ILE A 84 -2.92 -6.92 6.65
C ILE A 84 -3.13 -7.85 5.45
N SER A 85 -2.10 -8.06 4.63
CA SER A 85 -2.19 -8.93 3.44
C SER A 85 -2.46 -10.39 3.80
N VAL A 86 -1.83 -10.91 4.86
CA VAL A 86 -2.05 -12.27 5.36
C VAL A 86 -3.46 -12.40 5.96
N LEU A 87 -3.93 -11.41 6.71
CA LEU A 87 -5.29 -11.39 7.23
C LEU A 87 -6.32 -11.39 6.09
N SER A 88 -6.15 -10.52 5.09
CA SER A 88 -7.05 -10.46 3.93
C SER A 88 -7.02 -11.76 3.12
N LEU A 89 -5.85 -12.39 2.99
CA LEU A 89 -5.75 -13.70 2.32
C LEU A 89 -6.42 -14.80 3.14
N ALA A 90 -6.31 -14.76 4.47
CA ALA A 90 -6.98 -15.70 5.36
C ALA A 90 -8.51 -15.52 5.33
N GLU A 91 -9.03 -14.29 5.31
CA GLU A 91 -10.46 -14.03 5.07
C GLU A 91 -10.94 -14.69 3.78
N TYR A 92 -10.20 -14.47 2.68
CA TYR A 92 -10.55 -15.01 1.38
C TYR A 92 -10.48 -16.55 1.33
N ALA A 93 -9.47 -17.14 1.97
CA ALA A 93 -9.24 -18.58 1.98
C ALA A 93 -10.21 -19.34 2.90
N PHE A 94 -10.56 -18.78 4.06
CA PHE A 94 -11.48 -19.38 5.01
C PHE A 94 -12.95 -19.01 4.74
N GLY A 95 -13.21 -18.09 3.80
CA GLY A 95 -14.56 -17.59 3.52
C GLY A 95 -15.17 -16.84 4.71
N TRP A 96 -14.35 -16.39 5.65
CA TRP A 96 -14.78 -15.69 6.84
C TRP A 96 -14.96 -14.22 6.47
N ASN A 97 -16.20 -13.74 6.43
CA ASN A 97 -16.45 -12.31 6.28
C ASN A 97 -16.17 -11.63 7.63
N LEU A 98 -14.89 -11.38 7.94
CA LEU A 98 -14.49 -10.60 9.12
C LEU A 98 -14.77 -9.10 8.91
N GLY A 99 -15.35 -8.72 7.76
CA GLY A 99 -15.72 -7.35 7.44
C GLY A 99 -14.50 -6.45 7.21
N ILE A 100 -13.26 -6.95 7.23
CA ILE A 100 -12.07 -6.11 7.01
C ILE A 100 -12.00 -5.68 5.53
N ASP A 101 -12.54 -6.53 4.66
CA ASP A 101 -12.74 -6.24 3.24
C ASP A 101 -13.88 -5.24 2.95
N GLU A 102 -14.75 -4.97 3.93
CA GLU A 102 -16.01 -4.19 3.78
C GLU A 102 -16.12 -3.00 4.75
N LEU A 103 -15.21 -2.85 5.72
CA LEU A 103 -15.25 -1.82 6.76
C LEU A 103 -14.76 -0.43 6.32
N LEU A 104 -14.59 -0.18 5.01
CA LEU A 104 -14.51 1.18 4.46
C LEU A 104 -14.73 1.22 2.95
#